data_AF-A0A371CN16-F1
#
_entry.id   AF-A0A371CN16-F1
#
_cell.length_a   1.000
_cell.length_b   1.000
_cell.length_c   1.000
_cell.angle_alpha   90.00
_cell.angle_beta   90.00
_cell.angle_gamma   90.00
#
_symmetry.space_group_name_H-M   'P 1'
#
loop_
_entity.id
_entity.type
_entity.pdbx_description
1 polymer ?
#
loop_
_entity_poly.entity_id
_entity_poly.type
_entity_poly.pdbx_seq_one_letter_code
_entity_poly.pdbx_strand_id
1 'polypeptide(L)'
;MFLALEEAKAEYTLYDFDIWYAKPDWFDTKINPLGKIPALSYGGPKTAPDQPAPESAKLGESLALVEFVADIFPESGLHPADPVVRARARMINHYFDTNFFPLFWDFFFQGKPEARVPFLEVVETVQGLLPETGYAVGDWSIADVAIAPFLVRTPMQLENDIGKQSTEGEQDVACSSRAAFRPHDEVHRGCEAVA
;
A
#
# COMPACT_ATOMS: atom_id res chain seq x y z
N MET A 1 6.55 0.85 4.75
CA MET A 1 7.94 1.10 5.22
C MET A 1 8.38 2.54 4.97
N PHE A 2 8.52 3.03 3.73
CA PHE A 2 8.96 4.41 3.45
C PHE A 2 8.18 5.46 4.25
N LEU A 3 6.85 5.41 4.23
CA LEU A 3 5.99 6.29 5.03
C LEU A 3 6.25 6.21 6.54
N ALA A 4 6.58 5.02 7.07
CA ALA A 4 6.92 4.87 8.49
C ALA A 4 8.26 5.54 8.83
N LEU A 5 9.25 5.43 7.95
CA LEU A 5 10.56 6.07 8.13
C LEU A 5 10.44 7.60 8.08
N GLU A 6 9.61 8.12 7.16
CA GLU A 6 9.29 9.55 7.07
C GLU A 6 8.57 10.05 8.33
N GLU A 7 7.53 9.35 8.79
CA GLU A 7 6.79 9.71 10.01
C GLU A 7 7.71 9.71 11.25
N ALA A 8 8.59 8.71 11.34
CA ALA A 8 9.59 8.60 12.40
C ALA A 8 10.73 9.63 12.28
N LYS A 9 10.78 10.41 11.19
CA LYS A 9 11.89 11.35 10.89
C LYS A 9 13.25 10.67 10.97
N ALA A 10 13.31 9.40 10.55
CA ALA A 10 14.50 8.59 10.64
C ALA A 10 15.58 9.07 9.66
N GLU A 11 16.86 8.98 10.04
CA GLU A 11 17.95 9.02 9.05
C GLU A 11 18.03 7.65 8.38
N TYR A 12 17.84 7.61 7.05
CA TYR A 12 17.97 6.38 6.27
C TYR A 12 18.61 6.67 4.91
N THR A 13 19.10 5.62 4.26
CA THR A 13 19.56 5.68 2.86
C THR A 13 18.63 4.85 2.00
N LEU A 14 18.04 5.48 0.99
CA LEU A 14 17.17 4.80 0.02
C LEU A 14 18.00 4.23 -1.12
N TYR A 15 17.67 3.01 -1.54
CA TYR A 15 18.20 2.40 -2.75
C TYR A 15 17.05 1.83 -3.56
N ASP A 16 16.74 2.50 -4.66
CA ASP A 16 15.68 2.11 -5.58
C ASP A 16 16.28 1.42 -6.81
N PHE A 17 15.59 0.41 -7.30
CA PHE A 17 15.92 -0.27 -8.55
C PHE A 17 14.65 -0.73 -9.27
N ASP A 18 14.74 -0.91 -10.58
CA ASP A 18 13.64 -1.46 -11.38
C ASP A 18 13.46 -2.95 -11.08
N ILE A 19 12.32 -3.28 -10.47
CA ILE A 19 12.01 -4.65 -10.05
C ILE A 19 11.68 -5.61 -11.20
N TRP A 20 11.36 -5.08 -12.39
CA TRP A 20 10.98 -5.86 -13.56
C TRP A 20 12.15 -6.14 -14.49
N TYR A 21 13.06 -5.17 -14.63
CA TYR A 21 14.10 -5.22 -15.67
C TYR A 21 15.53 -5.05 -15.15
N ALA A 22 15.74 -4.48 -13.97
CA ALA A 22 17.07 -4.14 -13.47
C ALA A 22 17.28 -4.52 -12.00
N LYS A 23 16.73 -5.66 -11.58
CA LYS A 23 16.98 -6.20 -10.24
C LYS A 23 18.47 -6.58 -10.08
N PRO A 24 19.20 -6.02 -9.10
CA PRO A 24 20.60 -6.34 -8.91
C PRO A 24 20.83 -7.80 -8.52
N ASP A 25 21.88 -8.41 -9.07
CA ASP A 25 22.27 -9.82 -8.83
C ASP A 25 22.62 -10.12 -7.36
N TRP A 26 23.11 -9.12 -6.64
CA TRP A 26 23.47 -9.22 -5.23
C TRP A 26 22.29 -9.12 -4.27
N PHE A 27 21.11 -8.65 -4.71
CA PHE A 27 19.99 -8.37 -3.81
C PHE A 27 19.51 -9.64 -3.08
N ASP A 28 19.30 -10.73 -3.83
CA ASP A 28 18.76 -11.97 -3.25
C ASP A 28 19.76 -12.63 -2.30
N THR A 29 21.05 -12.54 -2.62
CA THR A 29 22.10 -13.20 -1.85
C THR A 29 22.56 -12.39 -0.64
N LYS A 30 22.52 -11.06 -0.70
CA LYS A 30 23.04 -10.18 0.37
C LYS A 30 21.95 -9.51 1.20
N ILE A 31 20.73 -9.34 0.68
CA ILE A 31 19.66 -8.60 1.36
C ILE A 31 18.48 -9.50 1.71
N ASN A 32 17.82 -10.09 0.72
CA ASN A 32 16.61 -10.85 0.98
C ASN A 32 16.57 -12.12 0.13
N PRO A 33 16.79 -13.32 0.71
CA PRO A 33 16.77 -14.58 -0.03
C PRO A 33 15.39 -14.91 -0.63
N LEU A 34 14.31 -14.28 -0.16
CA LEU A 34 12.99 -14.38 -0.78
C LEU A 34 12.84 -13.49 -2.01
N GLY A 35 13.81 -12.60 -2.25
CA GLY A 35 13.88 -11.71 -3.40
C GLY A 35 12.74 -10.69 -3.51
N LYS A 36 12.03 -10.45 -2.40
CA LYS A 36 10.91 -9.51 -2.32
C LYS A 36 11.36 -8.17 -1.76
N ILE A 37 10.65 -7.12 -2.17
CA ILE A 37 10.74 -5.78 -1.59
C ILE A 37 9.42 -5.45 -0.87
N PRO A 38 9.41 -4.53 0.12
CA PRO A 38 10.57 -3.82 0.67
C PRO A 38 11.50 -4.73 1.50
N ALA A 39 12.75 -4.28 1.67
CA ALA A 39 13.74 -4.90 2.55
C ALA A 39 14.56 -3.81 3.25
N LEU A 40 15.09 -4.11 4.43
CA LEU A 40 15.85 -3.17 5.26
C LEU A 40 17.15 -3.83 5.76
N SER A 41 18.26 -3.13 5.61
CA SER A 41 19.51 -3.43 6.32
C SER A 41 19.63 -2.51 7.54
N TYR A 42 19.73 -3.07 8.75
CA TYR A 42 19.73 -2.32 10.00
C TYR A 42 20.94 -2.62 10.88
N GLY A 43 21.58 -1.58 11.43
CA GLY A 43 22.80 -1.69 12.24
C GLY A 43 24.07 -1.90 11.39
N GLY A 44 25.18 -2.21 12.06
CA GLY A 44 26.50 -2.32 11.43
C GLY A 44 27.11 -0.97 11.01
N PRO A 45 28.33 -0.98 10.43
CA PRO A 45 28.95 0.23 9.92
C PRO A 45 28.21 0.81 8.70
N LYS A 46 28.24 2.15 8.58
CA LYS A 46 27.70 2.84 7.40
C LYS A 46 28.48 2.41 6.16
N THR A 47 27.77 1.83 5.20
CA THR A 47 28.30 1.25 3.96
C THR A 47 27.47 1.73 2.78
N ALA A 48 27.97 1.52 1.56
CA ALA A 48 27.16 1.78 0.37
C ALA A 48 25.97 0.79 0.31
N PRO A 49 24.78 1.19 -0.18
CA PRO A 49 23.60 0.31 -0.15
C PRO A 49 23.73 -0.99 -0.96
N ASP A 50 24.59 -1.00 -1.99
CA ASP A 50 24.92 -2.17 -2.81
C ASP A 50 25.99 -3.08 -2.19
N GLN A 51 26.58 -2.65 -1.08
CA GLN A 51 27.59 -3.35 -0.30
C GLN A 51 27.23 -3.33 1.19
N PRO A 52 26.05 -3.86 1.57
CA PRO A 52 25.60 -3.81 2.94
C PRO A 52 26.59 -4.53 3.87
N ALA A 53 26.84 -3.95 5.03
CA ALA A 53 27.68 -4.57 6.05
C ALA A 53 27.22 -6.02 6.37
N PRO A 54 28.13 -7.00 6.46
CA PRO A 54 27.77 -8.37 6.84
C PRO A 54 27.07 -8.45 8.21
N GLU A 55 27.41 -7.54 9.12
CA GLU A 55 26.88 -7.48 10.49
C GLU A 55 25.50 -6.84 10.59
N SER A 56 25.03 -6.15 9.55
CA SER A 56 23.70 -5.53 9.59
C SER A 56 22.60 -6.60 9.50
N ALA A 57 21.57 -6.44 10.31
CA ALA A 57 20.38 -7.27 10.23
C ALA A 57 19.70 -7.07 8.87
N LYS A 58 19.27 -8.16 8.24
CA LYS A 58 18.56 -8.13 6.95
C LYS A 58 17.10 -8.51 7.19
N LEU A 59 16.21 -7.56 7.02
CA LEU A 59 14.79 -7.70 7.35
C LEU A 59 13.94 -7.52 6.09
N GLY A 60 12.85 -8.28 6.00
CA GLY A 60 11.85 -8.21 4.92
C GLY A 60 10.44 -8.16 5.48
N GLU A 61 9.45 -8.25 4.58
CA GLU A 61 8.00 -8.16 4.85
C GLU A 61 7.53 -6.75 5.25
N SER A 62 6.73 -6.13 4.40
CA SER A 62 6.35 -4.71 4.51
C SER A 62 5.72 -4.34 5.86
N LEU A 63 4.78 -5.15 6.36
CA LEU A 63 4.09 -4.91 7.64
C LEU A 63 5.02 -5.15 8.84
N ALA A 64 5.87 -6.18 8.78
CA ALA A 64 6.86 -6.42 9.82
C ALA A 64 7.88 -5.28 9.91
N LEU A 65 8.30 -4.72 8.77
CA LEU A 65 9.18 -3.57 8.72
C LEU A 65 8.53 -2.29 9.27
N VAL A 66 7.21 -2.12 9.08
CA VAL A 66 6.46 -0.98 9.64
C VAL A 66 6.39 -1.09 11.17
N GLU A 67 6.09 -2.26 11.71
CA GLU A 67 6.13 -2.53 13.17
C GLU A 67 7.55 -2.33 13.71
N PHE A 68 8.57 -2.83 13.01
CA PHE A 68 9.97 -2.65 13.39
C PHE A 68 10.34 -1.17 13.52
N VAL A 69 9.97 -0.33 12.53
CA VAL A 69 10.21 1.12 12.59
C VAL A 69 9.50 1.75 13.79
N ALA A 70 8.26 1.37 14.06
CA ALA A 70 7.52 1.87 15.22
C ALA A 70 8.15 1.45 16.56
N ASP A 71 8.75 0.25 16.62
CA ASP A 71 9.43 -0.25 17.82
C ASP A 71 10.77 0.48 18.09
N ILE A 72 11.53 0.82 17.04
CA ILE A 72 12.82 1.53 17.21
C ILE A 72 12.67 3.06 17.32
N PHE A 73 11.52 3.62 16.93
CA PHE A 73 11.16 5.04 17.08
C PHE A 73 9.82 5.20 17.80
N PRO A 74 9.71 4.85 19.10
CA PRO A 74 8.44 4.90 19.84
C PRO A 74 7.83 6.31 19.93
N GLU A 75 8.65 7.36 19.83
CA GLU A 75 8.23 8.75 19.79
C GLU A 75 7.52 9.18 18.50
N SER A 76 7.60 8.36 17.45
CA SER A 76 6.89 8.59 16.17
C SER A 76 5.37 8.56 16.32
N GLY A 77 4.84 7.93 17.38
CA GLY A 77 3.40 7.75 17.57
C GLY A 77 2.76 6.71 16.64
N LEU A 78 3.53 6.05 15.76
CA LEU A 78 3.03 5.03 14.84
C LEU A 78 2.31 3.88 15.56
N HIS A 79 2.78 3.52 16.76
CA HIS A 79 2.07 2.64 17.67
C HIS A 79 1.20 3.46 18.62
N PRO A 80 -0.14 3.31 18.55
CA PRO A 80 -1.01 3.87 19.56
C PRO A 80 -0.56 3.43 20.97
N ALA A 81 -0.54 4.37 21.92
CA ALA A 81 -0.14 4.08 23.29
C ALA A 81 -1.11 3.10 23.97
N ASP A 82 -2.40 3.24 23.69
CA ASP A 82 -3.44 2.34 24.19
C ASP A 82 -3.34 0.96 23.48
N PRO A 83 -3.22 -0.15 24.24
CA PRO A 83 -3.04 -1.47 23.67
C PRO A 83 -4.27 -1.98 22.89
N VAL A 84 -5.48 -1.55 23.24
CA VAL A 84 -6.71 -1.89 22.51
C VAL A 84 -6.73 -1.18 21.17
N VAL A 85 -6.36 0.11 21.14
CA VAL A 85 -6.27 0.88 19.88
C VAL A 85 -5.18 0.29 18.98
N ARG A 86 -4.02 -0.07 19.54
CA ARG A 86 -2.94 -0.76 18.82
C ARG A 86 -3.39 -2.10 18.24
N ALA A 87 -4.16 -2.87 18.99
CA ALA A 87 -4.72 -4.14 18.50
C ALA A 87 -5.72 -3.92 17.34
N ARG A 88 -6.55 -2.87 17.39
CA ARG A 88 -7.44 -2.51 16.28
C ARG A 88 -6.67 -2.12 15.02
N ALA A 89 -5.59 -1.34 15.15
CA ALA A 89 -4.74 -0.98 14.01
C ALA A 89 -4.17 -2.23 13.31
N ARG A 90 -3.72 -3.22 14.09
CA ARG A 90 -3.24 -4.51 13.57
C ARG A 90 -4.35 -5.35 12.94
N MET A 91 -5.55 -5.35 13.53
CA MET A 91 -6.72 -6.02 12.97
C MET A 91 -7.06 -5.46 11.58
N ILE A 92 -7.06 -4.14 11.44
CA ILE A 92 -7.29 -3.46 10.16
C ILE A 92 -6.21 -3.86 9.14
N ASN A 93 -4.93 -3.83 9.52
CA ASN A 93 -3.83 -4.28 8.66
C ASN A 93 -3.97 -5.72 8.20
N HIS A 94 -4.30 -6.63 9.12
CA HIS A 94 -4.51 -8.03 8.81
C HIS A 94 -5.67 -8.23 7.85
N TYR A 95 -6.80 -7.57 8.08
CA TYR A 95 -7.97 -7.64 7.20
C TYR A 95 -7.63 -7.12 5.80
N PHE A 96 -6.95 -5.97 5.72
CA PHE A 96 -6.52 -5.38 4.47
C PHE A 96 -5.56 -6.29 3.69
N ASP A 97 -4.54 -6.84 4.34
CA ASP A 97 -3.54 -7.72 3.70
C ASP A 97 -4.16 -9.04 3.20
N THR A 98 -5.09 -9.62 3.95
CA THR A 98 -5.68 -10.92 3.61
C THR A 98 -6.89 -10.85 2.68
N ASN A 99 -7.58 -9.72 2.61
CA ASN A 99 -8.81 -9.58 1.81
C ASN A 99 -8.67 -8.53 0.71
N PHE A 100 -8.16 -7.33 1.02
CA PHE A 100 -8.07 -6.25 0.02
C PHE A 100 -6.95 -6.50 -0.98
N PHE A 101 -5.73 -6.76 -0.52
CA PHE A 101 -4.56 -6.82 -1.42
C PHE A 101 -4.67 -7.92 -2.50
N PRO A 102 -5.14 -9.15 -2.21
CA PRO A 102 -5.34 -10.16 -3.24
C PRO A 102 -6.36 -9.73 -4.31
N LEU A 103 -7.46 -9.10 -3.91
CA LEU A 103 -8.49 -8.61 -4.82
C LEU A 103 -8.02 -7.41 -5.64
N PHE A 104 -7.28 -6.48 -5.02
CA PHE A 104 -6.61 -5.39 -5.71
C PHE A 104 -5.66 -5.91 -6.80
N TRP A 105 -4.87 -6.94 -6.48
CA TRP A 105 -3.98 -7.58 -7.44
C TRP A 105 -4.75 -8.25 -8.58
N ASP A 106 -5.76 -9.05 -8.23
CA ASP A 106 -6.59 -9.76 -9.20
C ASP A 106 -7.33 -8.80 -10.14
N PHE A 107 -7.85 -7.70 -9.61
CA PHE A 107 -8.53 -6.67 -10.39
C PHE A 107 -7.56 -5.89 -11.29
N PHE A 108 -6.54 -5.23 -10.73
CA PHE A 108 -5.68 -4.31 -11.51
C PHE A 108 -4.58 -5.01 -12.32
N PHE A 109 -3.99 -6.09 -11.80
CA PHE A 109 -2.81 -6.72 -12.41
C PHE A 109 -3.11 -8.03 -13.11
N GLN A 110 -4.17 -8.74 -12.74
CA GLN A 110 -4.64 -9.93 -13.46
C GLN A 110 -5.82 -9.64 -14.39
N GLY A 111 -6.57 -8.56 -14.15
CA GLY A 111 -7.72 -8.19 -14.98
C GLY A 111 -8.89 -9.16 -14.85
N LYS A 112 -9.05 -9.79 -13.68
CA LYS A 112 -10.13 -10.76 -13.42
C LYS A 112 -11.47 -10.05 -13.18
N PRO A 113 -12.49 -10.20 -14.06
CA PRO A 113 -13.76 -9.51 -13.90
C PRO A 113 -14.51 -9.91 -12.62
N GLU A 114 -14.37 -11.17 -12.20
CA GLU A 114 -14.97 -11.71 -10.98
C GLU A 114 -14.44 -11.06 -9.69
N ALA A 115 -13.29 -10.40 -9.74
CA ALA A 115 -12.73 -9.67 -8.60
C ALA A 115 -13.42 -8.33 -8.35
N ARG A 116 -14.16 -7.78 -9.34
CA ARG A 116 -14.73 -6.43 -9.27
C ARG A 116 -15.70 -6.23 -8.11
N VAL A 117 -16.70 -7.10 -7.99
CA VAL A 117 -17.73 -6.97 -6.94
C VAL A 117 -17.11 -7.23 -5.56
N PRO A 118 -16.36 -8.31 -5.32
CA PRO A 118 -15.69 -8.53 -4.04
C PRO A 118 -14.71 -7.41 -3.66
N PHE A 119 -14.03 -6.81 -4.63
CA PHE A 119 -13.11 -5.70 -4.37
C PHE A 119 -13.85 -4.48 -3.80
N LEU A 120 -15.02 -4.14 -4.36
CA LEU A 120 -15.88 -3.08 -3.83
C LEU A 120 -16.39 -3.41 -2.42
N GLU A 121 -16.84 -4.65 -2.19
CA GLU A 121 -17.33 -5.09 -0.86
C GLU A 121 -16.24 -5.00 0.22
N VAL A 122 -15.00 -5.32 -0.13
CA VAL A 122 -13.86 -5.19 0.80
C VAL A 122 -13.52 -3.71 1.04
N VAL A 123 -13.60 -2.85 0.03
CA VAL A 123 -13.45 -1.39 0.23
C VAL A 123 -14.52 -0.85 1.17
N GLU A 124 -15.78 -1.23 0.97
CA GLU A 124 -16.89 -0.83 1.86
C GLU A 124 -16.69 -1.34 3.28
N THR A 125 -16.20 -2.57 3.43
CA THR A 125 -15.90 -3.14 4.75
C THR A 125 -14.77 -2.37 5.44
N VAL A 126 -13.67 -2.07 4.73
CA VAL A 126 -12.58 -1.25 5.28
C VAL A 126 -13.10 0.13 5.69
N GLN A 127 -13.92 0.78 4.85
CA GLN A 127 -14.54 2.06 5.16
C GLN A 127 -15.41 1.98 6.43
N GLY A 128 -16.18 0.90 6.60
CA GLY A 128 -17.00 0.66 7.80
C GLY A 128 -16.20 0.40 9.08
N LEU A 129 -14.90 0.09 8.99
CA LEU A 129 -14.00 -0.02 10.14
C LEU A 129 -13.44 1.32 10.59
N LEU A 130 -13.54 2.37 9.77
CA LEU A 130 -12.99 3.69 10.07
C LEU A 130 -13.91 4.48 11.02
N PRO A 131 -13.36 5.34 11.89
CA PRO A 131 -14.15 6.31 12.64
C PRO A 131 -14.77 7.37 11.71
N GLU A 132 -15.76 8.12 12.20
CA GLU A 132 -16.40 9.22 11.43
C GLU A 132 -15.41 10.30 10.99
N THR A 133 -14.36 10.53 11.79
CA THR A 133 -13.32 11.54 11.52
C THR A 133 -11.96 11.03 11.94
N GLY A 134 -10.92 11.56 11.29
CA GLY A 134 -9.53 11.19 11.57
C GLY A 134 -9.05 10.04 10.69
N TYR A 135 -8.05 9.33 11.19
CA TYR A 135 -7.39 8.20 10.56
C TYR A 135 -8.00 6.87 11.01
N ALA A 136 -7.45 5.74 10.56
CA ALA A 136 -8.03 4.42 10.73
C ALA A 136 -8.34 4.04 12.19
N VAL A 137 -7.59 4.60 13.15
CA VAL A 137 -7.82 4.42 14.58
C VAL A 137 -7.85 5.74 15.35
N GLY A 138 -8.26 6.82 14.69
CA GLY A 138 -8.27 8.19 15.22
C GLY A 138 -7.04 8.96 14.77
N ASP A 139 -5.90 8.76 15.44
CA ASP A 139 -4.61 9.37 15.05
C ASP A 139 -3.89 8.51 14.00
N TRP A 140 -2.96 9.12 13.27
CA TRP A 140 -2.15 8.44 12.25
C TRP A 140 -1.34 7.31 12.87
N SER A 141 -1.35 6.13 12.25
CA SER A 141 -0.79 4.92 12.84
C SER A 141 -0.21 3.96 11.79
N ILE A 142 0.31 2.83 12.25
CA ILE A 142 0.68 1.69 11.39
C ILE A 142 -0.46 1.19 10.49
N ALA A 143 -1.73 1.45 10.82
CA ALA A 143 -2.85 1.10 9.96
C ALA A 143 -2.87 1.94 8.68
N ASP A 144 -2.72 3.25 8.86
CA ASP A 144 -2.74 4.21 7.76
C ASP A 144 -1.51 4.05 6.86
N VAL A 145 -0.34 3.83 7.47
CA VAL A 145 0.91 3.54 6.74
C VAL A 145 0.77 2.32 5.80
N ALA A 146 0.04 1.29 6.22
CA ALA A 146 -0.15 0.09 5.41
C ALA A 146 -1.14 0.30 4.26
N ILE A 147 -2.21 1.04 4.52
CA ILE A 147 -3.35 1.19 3.61
C ILE A 147 -3.14 2.33 2.60
N ALA A 148 -2.54 3.45 3.02
CA ALA A 148 -2.40 4.66 2.21
C ALA A 148 -1.76 4.44 0.83
N PRO A 149 -0.70 3.62 0.65
CA PRO A 149 -0.14 3.35 -0.67
C PRO A 149 -1.17 2.83 -1.69
N PHE A 150 -2.14 2.05 -1.23
CA PHE A 150 -3.16 1.46 -2.09
C PHE A 150 -4.36 2.38 -2.28
N LEU A 151 -4.76 3.13 -1.24
CA LEU A 151 -5.83 4.11 -1.36
C LEU A 151 -5.48 5.26 -2.28
N VAL A 152 -4.20 5.63 -2.41
CA VAL A 152 -3.78 6.64 -3.40
C VAL A 152 -3.70 6.04 -4.81
N ARG A 153 -3.24 4.79 -4.93
CA ARG A 153 -3.08 4.12 -6.23
C ARG A 153 -4.40 3.70 -6.86
N THR A 154 -5.38 3.30 -6.07
CA THR A 154 -6.69 2.83 -6.57
C THR A 154 -7.41 3.88 -7.41
N PRO A 155 -7.72 5.10 -6.90
CA PRO A 155 -8.36 6.14 -7.72
C PRO A 155 -7.45 6.58 -8.86
N MET A 156 -6.14 6.73 -8.63
CA MET A 156 -5.18 7.05 -9.70
C MET A 156 -5.25 6.04 -10.85
N GLN A 157 -5.34 4.73 -10.56
CA GLN A 157 -5.46 3.69 -11.56
C GLN A 157 -6.80 3.74 -12.29
N LEU A 158 -7.90 3.93 -11.55
CA LEU A 158 -9.25 3.99 -12.12
C LEU A 158 -9.45 5.22 -13.00
N GLU A 159 -8.98 6.39 -12.57
CA GLU A 159 -9.16 7.66 -13.29
C GLU A 159 -8.37 7.72 -14.60
N ASN A 160 -7.22 7.02 -14.64
CA ASN A 160 -6.32 7.00 -15.79
C ASN A 160 -6.43 5.70 -16.60
N ASP A 161 -7.44 4.86 -16.32
CA ASP A 161 -7.66 3.58 -17.01
C ASP A 161 -6.41 2.67 -17.01
N ILE A 162 -5.65 2.67 -15.89
CA ILE A 162 -4.42 1.90 -15.70
C ILE A 162 -4.74 0.54 -15.06
N GLY A 163 -4.30 -0.53 -15.71
CA GLY A 163 -4.41 -1.92 -15.23
C GLY A 163 -4.97 -2.83 -16.32
N LYS A 164 -4.91 -4.15 -16.13
CA LYS A 164 -5.34 -5.10 -17.17
C LYS A 164 -6.85 -5.07 -17.43
N GLN A 165 -7.65 -4.67 -16.45
CA GLN A 165 -9.08 -4.51 -16.58
C GLN A 165 -9.49 -3.47 -17.64
N SER A 166 -8.61 -2.53 -18.02
CA SER A 166 -8.90 -1.54 -19.05
C SER A 166 -8.76 -2.08 -20.49
N THR A 167 -8.26 -3.32 -20.65
CA THR A 167 -8.08 -3.95 -21.97
C THR A 167 -9.29 -4.76 -22.44
N GLU A 168 -10.29 -4.98 -21.57
CA GLU A 168 -11.56 -5.62 -21.95
C GLU A 168 -12.57 -4.58 -22.42
N GLY A 169 -12.68 -4.42 -23.74
CA GLY A 169 -13.84 -3.85 -24.43
C GLY A 169 -14.16 -2.39 -24.10
N GLU A 170 -13.72 -1.48 -24.97
CA GLU A 170 -14.33 -0.15 -25.12
C GLU A 170 -15.87 -0.25 -25.14
N GLN A 171 -16.54 0.13 -24.04
CA GLN A 171 -17.58 1.17 -24.01
C GLN A 171 -18.43 1.22 -22.72
N ASP A 172 -18.49 0.17 -21.89
CA ASP A 172 -19.42 0.19 -20.71
C ASP A 172 -18.75 0.26 -19.33
N VAL A 173 -17.48 -0.14 -19.19
CA VAL A 173 -16.82 -0.25 -17.86
C VAL A 173 -16.30 1.09 -17.36
N ALA A 174 -15.72 1.91 -18.25
CA ALA A 174 -15.14 3.22 -17.90
C ALA A 174 -16.20 4.25 -17.48
N CYS A 175 -17.44 4.13 -17.95
CA CYS A 175 -18.50 5.07 -17.58
C CYS A 175 -19.07 4.79 -16.18
N SER A 176 -19.11 3.51 -15.76
CA SER A 176 -19.62 3.08 -14.46
C SER A 176 -18.63 3.32 -13.31
N SER A 177 -17.32 3.13 -13.53
CA SER A 177 -16.29 3.36 -12.51
C SER A 177 -16.09 4.85 -12.23
N ARG A 178 -16.18 5.71 -13.26
CA ARG A 178 -16.06 7.17 -13.13
C ARG A 178 -17.20 7.82 -12.34
N ALA A 179 -18.38 7.21 -12.31
CA ALA A 179 -19.54 7.72 -11.57
C ALA A 179 -19.45 7.46 -10.05
N ALA A 180 -18.74 6.41 -9.62
CA ALA A 180 -18.65 6.03 -8.20
C ALA A 180 -17.72 6.95 -7.38
N PHE A 181 -16.81 7.69 -8.03
CA PHE A 181 -15.76 8.47 -7.37
C PHE A 181 -15.80 9.97 -7.66
N ARG A 182 -16.80 10.48 -8.39
CA ARG A 182 -16.98 11.93 -8.61
C ARG A 182 -18.05 12.53 -7.68
N PRO A 183 -17.91 13.81 -7.29
CA PRO A 183 -19.00 14.55 -6.65
C PRO A 183 -20.23 14.61 -7.56
N HIS A 184 -21.42 14.56 -6.95
CA HIS A 184 -22.73 14.36 -7.59
C HIS A 184 -23.06 15.37 -8.73
N ASP A 185 -22.39 16.52 -8.77
CA ASP A 185 -22.71 17.63 -9.70
C ASP A 185 -22.04 17.51 -11.09
N GLU A 186 -21.09 16.57 -11.29
CA GLU A 186 -20.39 16.41 -12.58
C GLU A 186 -20.92 15.28 -13.46
N VAL A 187 -21.85 14.46 -12.96
CA VAL A 187 -22.34 13.25 -13.65
C VAL A 187 -23.06 13.58 -14.97
N HIS A 188 -23.70 14.75 -15.09
CA HIS A 188 -24.59 15.06 -16.21
C HIS A 188 -23.94 15.72 -17.44
N ARG A 189 -22.67 16.12 -17.40
CA ARG A 189 -22.03 16.82 -18.54
C ARG A 189 -21.26 15.91 -19.52
N GLY A 190 -21.08 14.64 -19.19
CA GLY A 190 -20.24 13.72 -19.98
C GLY A 190 -20.93 12.93 -21.09
N CYS A 191 -22.26 12.83 -21.09
CA CYS A 191 -22.98 11.85 -21.93
C CYS A 191 -23.71 12.39 -23.17
N GLU A 192 -23.77 13.71 -23.41
CA GLU A 192 -24.56 14.26 -24.53
C GLU A 192 -23.77 14.61 -25.79
N ALA A 193 -22.48 14.28 -25.87
CA ALA A 193 -21.64 14.65 -27.01
C ALA A 193 -21.26 13.48 -27.94
N VAL A 194 -22.06 12.42 -28.04
CA VAL A 194 -21.92 11.44 -29.14
C VAL A 194 -23.29 10.82 -29.44
N ALA A 195 -24.05 11.45 -30.35
CA ALA A 195 -25.14 10.82 -31.10
C ALA A 195 -24.87 11.04 -32.59
#